data_AF-A0A957VB44-F1
#
_entry.id   AF-A0A957VB44-F1
#
_cell.length_a   1.000
_cell.length_b   1.000
_cell.length_c   1.000
_cell.angle_alpha   90.00
_cell.angle_beta   90.00
_cell.angle_gamma   90.00
#
_symmetry.space_group_name_H-M   'P 1'
#
loop_
_entity.id
_entity.type
_entity.pdbx_description
1 polymer ?
#
loop_
_entity_poly.entity_id
_entity_poly.type
_entity_poly.pdbx_seq_one_letter_code
_entity_poly.pdbx_strand_id
1 'polypeptide(L)'
;VGMVLIAGETSIMDLDDITPRAIKAVGGEIVHHGVPVEPGNLLLLAYWEQTPIVGAPGCARSNQFNVVDMVLPRLASGERLSRRDLAALGHGGYLK
;
A
#
# COMPACT_ATOMS: atom_id res chain seq x y z
N VAL A 1 17.22 -0.47 5.68
CA VAL A 1 16.33 -0.80 4.54
C VAL A 1 15.72 0.51 4.06
N GLY A 2 15.87 0.85 2.78
CA GLY A 2 15.24 2.05 2.21
C GLY A 2 13.83 1.71 1.71
N MET A 3 12.89 2.65 1.83
CA MET A 3 11.55 2.55 1.24
C MET A 3 11.11 3.92 0.71
N VAL A 4 10.19 3.92 -0.24
CA VAL A 4 9.55 5.14 -0.75
C VAL A 4 8.11 5.17 -0.26
N LEU A 5 7.75 6.20 0.48
CA LEU A 5 6.37 6.45 0.91
C LEU A 5 5.81 7.61 0.09
N ILE A 6 4.70 7.38 -0.59
CA ILE A 6 3.97 8.39 -1.38
C ILE A 6 2.72 8.76 -0.60
N ALA A 7 2.75 9.95 0.01
CA ALA A 7 1.63 10.54 0.74
C ALA A 7 1.10 11.74 -0.05
N GLY A 8 -0.02 11.54 -0.75
CA GLY A 8 -0.72 12.60 -1.48
C GLY A 8 -1.84 13.24 -0.67
N GLU A 9 -2.40 14.34 -1.19
CA GLU A 9 -3.65 14.91 -0.66
C GLU A 9 -4.83 13.96 -0.86
N THR A 10 -4.85 13.26 -1.99
CA THR A 10 -5.84 12.23 -2.33
C THR A 10 -5.20 10.84 -2.36
N SER A 11 -6.03 9.83 -2.11
CA SER A 11 -5.64 8.44 -2.30
C SER A 11 -5.45 8.13 -3.79
N ILE A 12 -4.62 7.13 -4.08
CA ILE A 12 -4.54 6.50 -5.40
C ILE A 12 -5.84 5.71 -5.62
N MET A 13 -6.66 6.16 -6.56
CA MET A 13 -7.98 5.59 -6.83
C MET A 13 -7.91 4.51 -7.91
N ASP A 14 -6.97 4.61 -8.84
CA ASP A 14 -6.87 3.71 -9.99
C ASP A 14 -5.41 3.40 -10.39
N LEU A 15 -5.20 2.31 -11.14
CA LEU A 15 -3.91 1.93 -11.70
C LEU A 15 -3.44 2.84 -12.85
N ASP A 16 -4.33 3.66 -13.41
CA ASP A 16 -4.05 4.70 -14.40
C ASP A 16 -3.71 6.07 -13.78
N ASP A 17 -3.77 6.19 -12.45
CA ASP A 17 -3.28 7.38 -11.75
C ASP A 17 -1.78 7.60 -11.98
N ILE A 18 -1.32 8.84 -11.77
CA ILE A 18 0.07 9.25 -12.00
C ILE A 18 1.05 8.34 -11.27
N THR A 19 0.77 7.99 -10.01
CA THR A 19 1.67 7.19 -9.18
C THR A 19 1.93 5.78 -9.74
N PRO A 20 0.92 4.90 -9.90
CA PRO A 20 1.14 3.59 -10.51
C PRO A 20 1.69 3.65 -11.94
N ARG A 21 1.31 4.66 -12.75
CA ARG A 21 1.93 4.87 -14.08
C ARG A 21 3.42 5.21 -13.99
N ALA A 22 3.82 6.08 -13.07
CA ALA A 22 5.22 6.42 -12.86
C ALA A 22 6.03 5.22 -12.38
N ILE A 23 5.47 4.41 -11.47
CA ILE A 23 6.10 3.16 -11.01
C ILE A 23 6.33 2.20 -12.18
N LYS A 24 5.31 1.96 -13.01
CA LYS A 24 5.44 1.14 -14.21
C LYS A 24 6.48 1.70 -15.19
N ALA A 25 6.52 3.02 -15.38
CA ALA A 25 7.43 3.68 -16.31
C ALA A 25 8.92 3.53 -15.91
N VAL A 26 9.22 3.41 -14.61
CA VAL A 26 10.59 3.13 -14.13
C VAL A 26 10.90 1.63 -14.02
N GLY A 27 10.02 0.76 -14.53
CA GLY A 27 10.16 -0.70 -14.47
C GLY A 27 9.80 -1.32 -13.12
N GLY A 28 9.08 -0.60 -12.26
CA GLY A 28 8.55 -1.13 -11.01
C GLY A 28 7.35 -2.05 -11.20
N GLU A 29 7.17 -2.96 -10.26
CA GLU A 29 6.09 -3.95 -10.23
C GLU A 29 5.03 -3.54 -9.21
N ILE A 30 3.77 -3.39 -9.65
CA ILE A 30 2.64 -3.23 -8.74
C ILE A 30 2.26 -4.60 -8.19
N VAL A 31 2.38 -4.79 -6.87
CA VAL A 31 2.01 -6.03 -6.20
C VAL A 31 0.51 -6.09 -5.94
N HIS A 32 -0.03 -5.00 -5.37
CA HIS A 32 -1.45 -4.88 -5.16
C HIS A 32 -1.86 -3.42 -5.03
N HIS A 33 -3.02 -3.09 -5.58
CA HIS A 33 -3.76 -1.86 -5.31
C HIS A 33 -5.06 -2.27 -4.62
N GLY A 34 -5.29 -1.67 -3.47
CA GLY A 34 -6.41 -1.99 -2.61
C GLY A 34 -6.11 -3.14 -1.64
N VAL A 35 -6.68 -3.05 -0.45
CA VAL A 35 -6.55 -4.05 0.63
C VAL A 35 -7.86 -4.20 1.39
N PRO A 36 -8.19 -5.40 1.91
CA PRO A 36 -9.46 -5.66 2.60
C PRO A 36 -9.45 -5.18 4.06
N VAL A 37 -9.03 -3.94 4.30
CA VAL A 37 -8.91 -3.32 5.63
C VAL A 37 -9.47 -1.91 5.58
N GLU A 38 -10.25 -1.53 6.59
CA GLU A 38 -10.75 -0.16 6.77
C GLU A 38 -10.43 0.30 8.21
N PRO A 39 -9.88 1.52 8.43
CA PRO A 39 -9.44 2.52 7.45
C PRO A 39 -8.21 2.13 6.61
N GLY A 40 -8.19 2.55 5.34
CA GLY A 40 -7.00 2.49 4.48
C GLY A 40 -7.08 1.49 3.31
N ASN A 41 -8.29 1.10 2.92
CA ASN A 41 -8.56 0.14 1.86
C ASN A 41 -7.93 0.46 0.49
N LEU A 42 -7.43 1.67 0.25
CA LEU A 42 -6.78 2.11 -1.00
C LEU A 42 -5.25 2.08 -0.97
N LEU A 43 -4.64 1.32 -0.05
CA LEU A 43 -3.18 1.17 -0.04
C LEU A 43 -2.67 0.56 -1.35
N LEU A 44 -1.61 1.16 -1.89
CA LEU A 44 -0.86 0.61 -3.02
C LEU A 44 0.48 0.07 -2.52
N LEU A 45 0.79 -1.18 -2.83
CA LEU A 45 2.12 -1.75 -2.65
C LEU A 45 2.73 -2.08 -4.00
N ALA A 46 3.95 -1.60 -4.20
CA ALA A 46 4.76 -1.90 -5.35
C ALA A 46 6.22 -2.09 -4.94
N TYR A 47 7.03 -2.60 -5.85
CA TYR A 47 8.47 -2.70 -5.68
C TYR A 47 9.18 -2.17 -6.92
N TRP A 48 10.25 -1.43 -6.68
CA TRP A 48 11.29 -1.24 -7.69
C TRP A 48 12.52 -2.00 -7.21
N GLU A 49 12.86 -3.07 -7.94
CA GLU A 49 13.81 -4.09 -7.49
C GLU A 49 13.43 -4.65 -6.10
N GLN A 50 14.25 -4.38 -5.07
CA GLN A 50 14.01 -4.76 -3.67
C GLN A 50 13.47 -3.63 -2.82
N THR A 51 13.35 -2.41 -3.36
CA THR A 51 12.85 -1.25 -2.62
C THR A 51 11.33 -1.21 -2.65
N PRO A 52 10.64 -1.32 -1.50
CA PRO A 52 9.20 -1.15 -1.45
C PRO A 52 8.81 0.30 -1.74
N ILE A 53 7.77 0.45 -2.53
CA ILE A 53 7.08 1.71 -2.81
C ILE A 53 5.65 1.57 -2.28
N VAL A 54 5.29 2.42 -1.32
CA VAL A 54 4.00 2.38 -0.64
C VAL A 54 3.22 3.65 -0.96
N GLY A 55 2.06 3.50 -1.59
CA GLY A 55 1.07 4.56 -1.72
C GLY A 55 0.18 4.59 -0.48
N ALA A 56 0.33 5.62 0.35
CA ALA A 56 -0.46 5.79 1.56
C ALA A 56 -1.88 6.29 1.20
N PRO A 57 -2.94 5.71 1.79
CA PRO A 57 -4.29 6.25 1.67
C PRO A 57 -4.39 7.64 2.31
N GLY A 58 -5.25 8.52 1.79
CA GLY A 58 -5.46 9.87 2.36
C GLY A 58 -5.89 9.88 3.83
N CYS A 59 -6.58 8.82 4.29
CA CYS A 59 -6.96 8.65 5.69
C CYS A 59 -5.79 8.34 6.64
N ALA A 60 -4.60 8.04 6.11
CA ALA A 60 -3.39 7.85 6.89
C ALA A 60 -2.94 9.10 7.67
N ARG A 61 -3.49 10.29 7.38
CA ARG A 61 -3.24 11.50 8.19
C ARG A 61 -3.94 11.48 9.54
N SER A 62 -4.96 10.64 9.71
CA SER A 62 -5.73 10.58 10.96
C SER A 62 -4.99 9.76 12.02
N ASN A 63 -5.26 10.00 13.30
CA ASN A 63 -4.73 9.19 14.40
C ASN A 63 -5.45 7.83 14.56
N GLN A 64 -6.38 7.50 13.65
CA GLN A 64 -7.03 6.20 13.69
C GLN A 64 -6.07 5.14 13.16
N PHE A 65 -6.15 3.95 13.74
CA PHE A 65 -5.43 2.79 13.23
C PHE A 65 -5.75 2.59 11.75
N ASN A 66 -4.71 2.43 10.93
CA ASN A 66 -4.80 2.33 9.48
C ASN A 66 -4.01 1.13 8.99
N VAL A 67 -4.30 0.64 7.79
CA VAL A 67 -3.53 -0.44 7.18
C VAL A 67 -2.03 -0.14 7.06
N VAL A 68 -1.62 1.13 6.95
CA VAL A 68 -0.20 1.51 6.94
C VAL A 68 0.51 1.09 8.23
N ASP A 69 -0.17 1.11 9.38
CA ASP A 69 0.38 0.69 10.67
C ASP A 69 0.64 -0.83 10.72
N MET A 70 -0.07 -1.60 9.89
CA MET A 70 0.14 -3.04 9.73
C MET A 70 1.26 -3.35 8.73
N VAL A 71 1.36 -2.56 7.67
CA VAL A 71 2.24 -2.83 6.51
C VAL A 71 3.64 -2.28 6.72
N LEU A 72 3.79 -1.04 7.20
CA LEU A 72 5.08 -0.36 7.29
C LEU A 72 6.08 -1.07 8.23
N PRO A 73 5.70 -1.55 9.43
CA PRO A 73 6.64 -2.26 10.30
C PRO A 73 7.19 -3.56 9.67
N ARG A 74 6.36 -4.27 8.90
CA ARG A 74 6.75 -5.50 8.19
C ARG A 74 7.72 -5.19 7.06
N LEU A 75 7.47 -4.15 6.27
CA LEU A 75 8.41 -3.72 5.23
C LEU A 75 9.73 -3.21 5.85
N ALA A 76 9.66 -2.49 6.97
CA ALA A 76 10.82 -1.97 7.67
C ALA A 76 11.69 -3.08 8.28
N SER A 77 11.10 -4.23 8.66
CA SER A 77 11.84 -5.41 9.10
C SER A 77 12.51 -6.19 7.95
N GLY A 78 12.32 -5.75 6.70
CA GLY A 78 12.87 -6.39 5.50
C GLY A 78 11.97 -7.46 4.90
N GLU A 79 10.73 -7.59 5.39
CA GLU A 79 9.77 -8.53 4.80
C GLU A 79 9.33 -8.05 3.40
N ARG A 80 9.36 -8.97 2.42
CA ARG A 80 8.79 -8.72 1.09
C ARG A 80 7.37 -9.25 1.02
N LEU A 81 6.40 -8.36 1.14
CA LEU A 81 4.99 -8.69 1.16
C LEU A 81 4.47 -9.00 -0.24
N SER A 82 3.70 -10.07 -0.34
CA SER A 82 3.00 -10.48 -1.55
C SER A 82 1.54 -10.00 -1.54
N ARG A 83 0.87 -10.11 -2.69
CA ARG A 83 -0.59 -9.90 -2.78
C ARG A 83 -1.37 -10.78 -1.79
N ARG A 84 -0.90 -12.01 -1.54
CA ARG A 84 -1.54 -12.93 -0.60
C ARG A 84 -1.45 -12.42 0.83
N ASP A 85 -0.32 -11.84 1.23
CA ASP A 85 -0.12 -11.29 2.56
C ASP A 85 -1.05 -10.10 2.80
N LEU A 86 -1.23 -9.25 1.79
CA LEU A 86 -2.16 -8.13 1.85
C LEU A 86 -3.63 -8.58 1.89
N ALA A 87 -4.00 -9.57 1.08
CA ALA A 87 -5.34 -10.14 1.10
C ALA A 87 -5.68 -10.79 2.44
N ALA A 88 -4.69 -11.35 3.13
CA ALA A 88 -4.84 -11.97 4.44
C ALA A 88 -5.03 -10.97 5.60
N LEU A 89 -4.87 -9.66 5.36
CA LEU A 89 -5.12 -8.63 6.38
C LEU A 89 -6.62 -8.46 6.68
N GLY A 90 -7.49 -8.94 5.79
CA GLY A 90 -8.93 -8.89 5.98
C GLY A 90 -9.39 -9.82 7.09
N HIS A 91 -10.16 -9.29 8.03
CA HIS A 91 -10.65 -10.04 9.20
C HIS A 91 -11.91 -10.90 8.90
N GLY A 92 -12.16 -11.21 7.61
CA GLY A 92 -13.43 -11.77 7.13
C GLY A 92 -14.48 -10.69 6.88
N GLY A 93 -15.51 -11.00 6.07
CA GLY A 93 -16.53 -10.08 5.60
C GLY A 93 -17.30 -9.40 6.72
N TYR A 94 -16.76 -8.30 7.24
CA TYR A 94 -17.41 -7.46 8.24
C TYR A 94 -18.50 -6.66 7.52
N LEU A 95 -19.68 -7.28 7.38
CA LEU A 95 -20.93 -6.56 7.13
C LEU A 95 -21.30 -5.86 8.44
N LYS A 96 -21.13 -4.54 8.49
CA LYS A 96 -21.67 -3.70 9.57
C LYS A 96 -22.87 -2.94 9.05
#